data_AF-O70097-F1
#
_entry.id   AF-O70097-F1
#
_cell.length_a   1.000
_cell.length_b   1.000
_cell.length_c   1.000
_cell.angle_alpha   90.00
_cell.angle_beta   90.00
_cell.angle_gamma   90.00
#
_symmetry.space_group_name_H-M   'P 1'
#
loop_
_entity.id
_entity.type
_entity.pdbx_description
1 polymer ?
#
loop_
_entity_poly.entity_id
_entity_poly.type
_entity_poly.pdbx_seq_one_letter_code
_entity_poly.pdbx_strand_id
1 'polypeptide(L)'
;MLKRLWLILGPVFCALVLVFSLIMFYPAKHLSHNYNEEKNDAVALSPSSFKSTNKKMRALSDKRHLFVPFFGSSEWQRIDNMHPSVLAERYNRSYRPYL
;
A
#
# COMPACT_ATOMS: atom_id res chain seq x y z
N MET A 1 -30.57 -42.00 10.72
CA MET A 1 -30.00 -41.59 9.40
C MET A 1 -29.26 -40.25 9.46
N LEU A 2 -29.66 -39.30 10.31
CA LEU A 2 -29.02 -38.00 10.48
C LEU A 2 -27.51 -38.06 10.80
N LYS A 3 -27.06 -38.99 11.64
CA LYS A 3 -25.63 -39.17 11.99
C LYS A 3 -24.76 -39.56 10.79
N ARG A 4 -25.29 -40.40 9.88
CA ARG A 4 -24.60 -40.80 8.65
C ARG A 4 -24.54 -39.66 7.64
N LEU A 5 -25.62 -38.88 7.54
CA LEU A 5 -25.68 -37.70 6.68
C LEU A 5 -24.69 -36.63 7.14
N TRP A 6 -24.58 -36.39 8.46
CA TRP A 6 -23.62 -35.44 9.04
C TRP A 6 -22.16 -35.86 8.86
N LEU A 7 -21.84 -37.16 8.84
CA LEU A 7 -20.48 -37.64 8.53
C LEU A 7 -20.05 -37.33 7.08
N ILE A 8 -21.00 -37.19 6.16
CA ILE A 8 -20.74 -36.90 4.74
C ILE A 8 -20.81 -35.40 4.46
N LEU A 9 -21.82 -34.70 4.98
CA LEU A 9 -22.06 -33.27 4.75
C LEU A 9 -21.35 -32.34 5.73
N GLY A 10 -21.02 -32.82 6.93
CA GLY A 10 -20.33 -32.05 7.97
C GLY A 10 -18.98 -31.49 7.52
N PRO A 11 -18.12 -32.28 6.85
CA PRO A 11 -16.86 -31.76 6.31
C PRO A 11 -17.07 -30.65 5.28
N VAL A 12 -18.09 -30.76 4.42
CA VAL A 12 -18.42 -29.75 3.41
C VAL A 12 -18.89 -28.45 4.06
N PHE A 13 -19.76 -28.55 5.07
CA PHE A 13 -20.22 -27.40 5.83
C PHE A 13 -19.06 -26.72 6.59
N CYS A 14 -18.19 -27.50 7.23
CA CYS A 14 -16.97 -26.98 7.86
C CYS A 14 -16.07 -26.24 6.87
N ALA A 15 -15.87 -26.78 5.67
CA ALA A 15 -15.07 -26.13 4.62
C ALA A 15 -15.68 -24.79 4.20
N LEU A 16 -17.01 -24.72 4.03
CA LEU A 16 -17.71 -23.47 3.71
C LEU A 16 -17.55 -22.42 4.81
N VAL A 17 -17.69 -22.82 6.09
CA VAL A 17 -17.50 -21.92 7.23
C VAL A 17 -16.05 -21.41 7.29
N LEU A 18 -15.06 -22.27 7.03
CA LEU A 18 -13.66 -21.87 7.02
C LEU A 18 -13.34 -20.88 5.88
N VAL A 19 -13.85 -21.12 4.67
CA VAL A 19 -13.67 -20.20 3.54
C VAL A 19 -14.34 -18.86 3.83
N PHE A 20 -15.58 -18.88 4.34
CA PHE A 20 -16.30 -17.65 4.70
C PHE A 20 -15.57 -16.86 5.80
N SER A 21 -15.08 -17.57 6.82
CA SER A 21 -14.27 -17.00 7.90
C SER A 21 -13.00 -16.34 7.34
N LEU A 22 -12.26 -17.03 6.47
CA LEU A 22 -11.06 -16.47 5.82
C LEU A 22 -11.35 -15.18 5.05
N ILE A 23 -12.47 -15.13 4.32
CA ILE A 23 -12.87 -13.93 3.57
C ILE A 23 -13.22 -12.78 4.53
N MET A 24 -13.98 -13.05 5.60
CA MET A 24 -14.41 -12.04 6.57
C MET A 24 -13.25 -11.51 7.43
N PHE A 25 -12.30 -12.37 7.79
CA PHE A 25 -11.10 -12.00 8.56
C PHE A 25 -9.92 -11.56 7.68
N TYR A 26 -10.05 -11.61 6.36
CA TYR A 26 -9.00 -11.10 5.48
C TYR A 26 -8.83 -9.60 5.75
N PRO A 27 -7.64 -9.15 6.19
CA PRO A 27 -7.43 -7.76 6.57
C PRO A 27 -7.38 -6.87 5.33
N ALA A 28 -8.54 -6.53 4.77
CA ALA A 28 -8.68 -5.65 3.60
C ALA A 28 -8.35 -4.17 3.88
N LYS A 29 -7.76 -3.83 5.04
CA LYS A 29 -7.39 -2.46 5.45
C LYS A 29 -6.12 -1.94 4.75
N HIS A 30 -5.92 -2.25 3.47
CA HIS A 30 -4.64 -2.01 2.80
C HIS A 30 -4.39 -0.57 2.32
N LEU A 31 -5.31 0.38 2.52
CA LEU A 31 -5.10 1.78 2.14
C LEU A 31 -5.50 2.78 3.23
N SER A 32 -5.17 2.47 4.49
CA SER A 32 -5.14 3.58 5.46
C SER A 32 -4.02 4.53 5.05
N HIS A 33 -4.39 5.80 4.85
CA HIS A 33 -3.42 6.84 4.54
C HIS A 33 -2.68 7.26 5.80
N ASN A 34 -1.36 7.25 5.73
CA ASN A 34 -0.49 7.79 6.77
C ASN A 34 0.55 8.66 6.10
N TYR A 35 0.36 9.98 6.21
CA TYR A 35 1.19 10.95 5.52
C TYR A 35 2.69 10.77 5.77
N ASN A 36 3.09 10.44 7.01
CA ASN A 36 4.51 10.24 7.32
C ASN A 36 5.08 8.98 6.66
N GLU A 37 4.31 7.90 6.58
CA GLU A 37 4.72 6.68 5.87
C GLU A 37 4.82 6.93 4.37
N GLU A 38 3.81 7.57 3.78
CA GLU A 38 3.76 7.90 2.36
C GLU A 38 4.90 8.84 1.96
N LYS A 39 5.20 9.85 2.80
CA LYS A 39 6.33 10.76 2.61
C LYS A 39 7.67 10.03 2.67
N ASN A 40 7.84 9.09 3.60
CA ASN A 40 9.06 8.29 3.68
C ASN A 40 9.18 7.34 2.47
N ASP A 41 8.09 6.70 2.06
CA ASP A 41 8.05 5.80 0.90
C ASP A 41 8.34 6.53 -0.41
N ALA A 42 7.89 7.79 -0.54
CA ALA A 42 8.09 8.66 -1.70
C ALA A 42 9.56 9.04 -1.96
N VAL A 43 10.44 8.95 -0.97
CA VAL A 43 11.88 9.27 -1.10
C VAL A 43 12.80 8.08 -0.79
N ALA A 44 12.24 6.91 -0.49
CA ALA A 44 13.01 5.75 -0.04
C ALA A 44 13.96 5.19 -1.12
N LEU A 45 13.60 5.35 -2.41
CA LEU A 45 14.39 4.91 -3.58
C LEU A 45 14.93 3.48 -3.52
N SER A 46 14.29 2.62 -2.72
CA SER A 46 14.68 1.22 -2.55
C SER A 46 13.97 0.34 -3.58
N PRO A 47 14.58 -0.76 -4.03
CA PRO A 47 13.94 -1.68 -4.98
C PRO A 47 12.60 -2.22 -4.47
N SER A 48 12.45 -2.39 -3.14
CA SER A 48 11.20 -2.82 -2.52
C SER A 48 10.13 -1.73 -2.54
N SER A 49 10.49 -0.45 -2.36
CA SER A 49 9.54 0.66 -2.51
C SER A 49 9.08 0.80 -3.95
N PHE A 50 10.01 0.79 -4.90
CA PHE A 50 9.70 0.92 -6.33
C PHE A 50 8.81 -0.22 -6.86
N LYS A 51 9.09 -1.46 -6.46
CA LYS A 51 8.30 -2.63 -6.90
C LYS A 51 6.96 -2.77 -6.17
N SER A 52 6.78 -2.15 -5.01
CA SER A 52 5.56 -2.32 -4.21
C SER A 52 4.38 -1.54 -4.78
N THR A 53 3.37 -2.25 -5.28
CA THR A 53 2.10 -1.65 -5.72
C THR A 53 1.36 -1.01 -4.56
N ASN A 54 1.36 -1.64 -3.38
CA ASN A 54 0.61 -1.14 -2.22
C ASN A 54 1.11 0.22 -1.75
N LYS A 55 2.44 0.44 -1.73
CA LYS A 55 3.02 1.73 -1.32
C LYS A 55 2.68 2.84 -2.31
N LYS A 56 2.85 2.56 -3.61
CA LYS A 56 2.50 3.49 -4.69
C LYS A 56 1.02 3.84 -4.67
N MET A 57 0.14 2.84 -4.59
CA MET A 57 -1.30 3.06 -4.54
C MET A 57 -1.70 3.86 -3.30
N ARG A 58 -1.12 3.57 -2.13
CA ARG A 58 -1.39 4.31 -0.90
C ARG A 58 -1.04 5.80 -1.03
N ALA A 59 0.15 6.15 -1.52
CA ALA A 59 0.51 7.55 -1.66
C ALA A 59 -0.26 8.24 -2.81
N LEU A 60 -0.36 7.59 -3.98
CA LEU A 60 -0.96 8.20 -5.18
C LEU A 60 -2.50 8.28 -5.13
N SER A 61 -3.15 7.51 -4.24
CA SER A 61 -4.60 7.62 -4.02
C SER A 61 -4.97 8.51 -2.84
N ASP A 62 -4.00 9.13 -2.14
CA ASP A 62 -4.32 10.07 -1.06
C ASP A 62 -5.00 11.32 -1.63
N LYS A 63 -6.19 11.61 -1.12
CA LYS A 63 -6.97 12.80 -1.50
C LYS A 63 -6.56 14.05 -0.72
N ARG A 64 -5.83 13.89 0.39
CA ARG A 64 -5.42 14.99 1.27
C ARG A 64 -4.09 15.58 0.85
N HIS A 65 -3.12 14.74 0.50
CA HIS A 65 -1.79 15.17 0.08
C HIS A 65 -1.54 14.75 -1.36
N LEU A 66 -1.16 15.71 -2.21
CA LEU A 66 -0.91 15.43 -3.61
C LEU A 66 0.50 14.85 -3.80
N PHE A 67 0.59 13.54 -3.96
CA PHE A 67 1.80 12.88 -4.43
C PHE A 67 1.84 12.85 -5.95
N VAL A 68 2.93 13.33 -6.55
CA VAL A 68 3.12 13.38 -8.00
C VAL A 68 4.19 12.34 -8.40
N PRO A 69 3.89 11.41 -9.31
CA PRO A 69 4.86 10.39 -9.72
C PRO A 69 5.98 11.00 -10.57
N PHE A 70 7.23 10.80 -10.17
CA PHE A 70 8.44 11.28 -10.83
C PHE A 70 9.22 10.09 -11.37
N PHE A 71 8.95 9.72 -12.62
CA PHE A 71 9.63 8.59 -13.24
C PHE A 71 11.07 8.94 -13.63
N GLY A 72 12.01 8.08 -13.26
CA GLY A 72 13.43 8.24 -13.52
C GLY A 72 14.21 7.00 -13.06
N SER A 73 15.53 7.15 -12.95
CA SER A 73 16.44 6.09 -12.54
C SER A 73 17.35 6.59 -11.40
N SER A 74 18.67 6.53 -11.59
CA SER A 74 19.68 7.02 -10.65
C SER A 74 19.70 8.53 -10.47
N GLU A 75 18.98 9.31 -11.28
CA GLU A 75 18.89 10.77 -11.16
C GLU A 75 18.36 11.16 -9.77
N TRP A 76 17.36 10.45 -9.27
CA TRP A 76 16.72 10.74 -7.97
C TRP A 76 17.57 10.37 -6.76
N GLN A 77 18.59 9.54 -6.92
CA GLN A 77 19.50 9.18 -5.82
C GLN A 77 20.48 10.31 -5.48
N ARG A 78 20.62 11.29 -6.37
CA ARG A 78 21.53 12.43 -6.20
C ARG A 78 20.83 13.52 -5.39
N ILE A 79 20.75 13.33 -4.08
CA ILE A 79 20.12 14.30 -3.18
C ILE A 79 21.07 15.47 -2.91
N ASP A 80 20.61 16.67 -3.23
CA ASP A 80 21.25 17.94 -2.90
C ASP A 80 20.19 18.98 -2.47
N ASN A 81 20.62 20.20 -2.17
CA ASN A 81 19.73 21.27 -1.71
C ASN A 81 18.71 21.73 -2.77
N MET A 82 18.98 21.46 -4.05
CA MET A 82 18.12 21.79 -5.18
C MET A 82 17.27 20.60 -5.64
N HIS A 83 17.40 19.44 -5.00
CA HIS A 83 16.63 18.25 -5.32
C HIS A 83 15.11 18.53 -5.19
N PRO A 84 14.26 18.09 -6.13
CA PRO A 84 12.83 18.41 -6.13
C PRO A 84 12.12 18.08 -4.81
N SER A 85 12.43 16.94 -4.19
CA SER A 85 11.84 16.53 -2.90
C SER A 85 12.29 17.42 -1.74
N VAL A 86 13.51 17.93 -1.77
CA VAL A 86 14.04 18.86 -0.75
C VAL A 86 13.35 20.22 -0.89
N LEU A 87 13.25 20.74 -2.11
CA LEU A 87 12.55 22.00 -2.38
C LEU A 87 11.07 21.91 -2.03
N ALA A 88 10.40 20.80 -2.39
CA ALA A 88 8.99 20.61 -2.08
C ALA A 88 8.72 20.61 -0.57
N GLU A 89 9.59 19.97 0.21
CA GLU A 89 9.49 19.94 1.66
C GLU A 89 9.85 21.29 2.30
N ARG A 90 11.00 21.87 1.93
CA ARG A 90 11.52 23.12 2.53
C ARG A 90 10.59 24.31 2.36
N TYR A 91 9.94 24.40 1.20
CA TYR A 91 9.04 25.48 0.83
C TYR A 91 7.56 25.11 0.97
N ASN A 92 7.25 23.99 1.63
CA ASN A 92 5.90 23.48 1.86
C ASN A 92 4.98 23.60 0.64
N ARG A 93 5.44 23.04 -0.49
CA ARG A 93 4.67 23.07 -1.75
C ARG A 93 3.36 22.31 -1.60
N SER A 94 2.41 22.60 -2.47
CA SER A 94 1.11 21.90 -2.54
C SER A 94 1.21 20.43 -2.97
N TYR A 95 2.39 19.98 -3.38
CA TYR A 95 2.63 18.60 -3.82
C TYR A 95 3.91 18.03 -3.20
N ARG A 96 4.04 16.71 -3.25
CA ARG A 96 5.26 15.97 -2.92
C ARG A 96 5.65 15.05 -4.09
N PRO A 97 6.92 15.09 -4.56
CA PRO A 97 7.40 14.12 -5.53
C PRO A 97 7.39 12.71 -4.93
N TYR A 98 6.91 11.74 -5.69
CA TYR A 98 7.02 10.31 -5.41
C TYR A 98 8.01 9.71 -6.42
N LEU A 99 9.21 9.37 -5.94
CA LEU A 99 10.35 8.94 -6.74
C LEU A 99 10.39 7.41 -6.93
#